data_AF-X1E7J5-F1
#
_entry.id   AF-X1E7J5-F1
#
_cell.length_a   1.000
_cell.length_b   1.000
_cell.length_c   1.000
_cell.angle_alpha   90.00
_cell.angle_beta   90.00
_cell.angle_gamma   90.00
#
_symmetry.space_group_name_H-M   'P 1'
#
loop_
_entity.id
_entity.type
_entity.pdbx_description
1 polymer ?
#
loop_
_entity_poly.entity_id
_entity_poly.type
_entity_poly.pdbx_seq_one_letter_code
_entity_poly.pdbx_strand_id
1 'polypeptide(L)'
;MKRFVEHCKKNGQIFCFETGQELPSTLKRLIIDIGDNAYVNLDPANLILYGMAHPLDAVEILGEYVRGMHAKDALWPNRDEGLGIEVPVGKGEVDFP
;
A
#
# COMPACT_ATOMS: atom_id res chain seq x y z
N MET A 1 11.17 -13.28 2.82
CA MET A 1 9.70 -13.26 2.64
C MET A 1 9.05 -14.60 2.31
N LYS A 2 9.41 -15.30 1.22
CA LYS A 2 8.75 -16.58 0.83
C LYS A 2 8.52 -17.58 1.98
N ARG A 3 9.57 -17.87 2.77
CA ARG A 3 9.48 -18.79 3.93
C ARG A 3 8.46 -18.35 4.98
N PHE A 4 8.29 -17.05 5.17
CA PHE A 4 7.36 -16.48 6.14
C PHE A 4 5.92 -16.53 5.63
N VAL A 5 5.70 -16.16 4.37
CA VAL A 5 4.37 -16.25 3.72
C VAL A 5 3.89 -17.70 3.66
N GLU A 6 4.79 -18.65 3.40
CA GLU A 6 4.50 -20.09 3.47
C GLU A 6 4.17 -20.54 4.90
N HIS A 7 4.82 -19.98 5.93
CA HIS A 7 4.47 -20.26 7.32
C HIS A 7 3.05 -19.77 7.65
N CYS A 8 2.67 -18.56 7.22
CA CYS A 8 1.30 -18.07 7.35
C CYS A 8 0.30 -19.01 6.66
N LYS A 9 0.62 -19.47 5.43
CA LYS A 9 -0.24 -20.40 4.67
C LYS A 9 -0.50 -21.69 5.44
N LYS A 10 0.54 -22.29 6.04
CA LYS A 10 0.43 -23.50 6.87
C LYS A 10 -0.46 -23.31 8.11
N ASN A 11 -0.58 -22.07 8.59
CA ASN A 11 -1.45 -21.71 9.71
C ASN A 11 -2.87 -21.29 9.26
N GLY A 12 -3.19 -21.40 7.96
CA GLY A 12 -4.48 -20.93 7.42
C GLY A 12 -4.62 -19.40 7.38
N GLN A 13 -3.50 -18.67 7.39
CA GLN A 13 -3.45 -17.21 7.37
C GLN A 13 -2.95 -16.71 6.03
N ILE A 14 -3.48 -15.58 5.57
CA ILE A 14 -2.93 -14.81 4.44
C ILE A 14 -1.93 -13.76 4.94
N PHE A 15 -0.96 -13.38 4.12
CA PHE A 15 -0.07 -12.27 4.43
C PHE A 15 -0.35 -11.07 3.54
N CYS A 16 -0.70 -9.93 4.15
CA CYS A 16 -0.96 -8.68 3.45
C CYS A 16 0.20 -7.70 3.70
N PHE A 17 0.91 -7.33 2.64
CA PHE A 17 1.92 -6.28 2.67
C PHE A 17 1.24 -4.92 2.83
N GLU A 18 1.66 -4.14 3.82
CA GLU A 18 1.31 -2.73 3.93
C GLU A 18 1.99 -1.94 2.80
N THR A 19 1.31 -0.94 2.24
CA THR A 19 1.96 -0.02 1.29
C THR A 19 3.08 0.77 1.97
N GLY A 20 4.28 0.65 1.44
CA GLY A 20 5.48 1.35 1.90
C GLY A 20 5.94 2.48 0.98
N GLN A 21 7.25 2.73 1.02
CA GLN A 21 7.96 3.74 0.22
C GLN A 21 8.26 3.28 -1.22
N GLU A 22 7.92 2.05 -1.57
CA GLU A 22 8.10 1.52 -2.92
C GLU A 22 7.01 2.02 -3.88
N LEU A 23 7.34 2.09 -5.17
CA LEU A 23 6.32 2.26 -6.21
C LEU A 23 5.34 1.07 -6.18
N PRO A 24 4.05 1.27 -6.46
CA PRO A 24 3.06 0.18 -6.51
C PRO A 24 3.49 -0.97 -7.46
N SER A 25 4.16 -0.64 -8.57
CA SER A 25 4.68 -1.64 -9.52
C SER A 25 5.79 -2.52 -8.92
N THR A 26 6.62 -1.97 -8.02
CA THR A 26 7.65 -2.72 -7.29
C THR A 26 7.02 -3.70 -6.32
N LEU A 27 6.00 -3.27 -5.56
CA LEU A 27 5.25 -4.15 -4.67
C LEU A 27 4.53 -5.27 -5.45
N LYS A 28 3.91 -4.94 -6.58
CA LYS A 28 3.28 -5.93 -7.47
C LYS A 28 4.26 -7.02 -7.90
N ARG A 29 5.47 -6.64 -8.31
CA ARG A 29 6.51 -7.60 -8.69
C ARG A 29 6.90 -8.49 -7.52
N LEU A 30 7.03 -7.94 -6.31
CA LEU A 30 7.32 -8.74 -5.11
C LEU A 30 6.22 -9.78 -4.84
N ILE A 31 4.95 -9.39 -4.98
CA ILE A 31 3.81 -10.30 -4.78
C ILE A 31 3.85 -11.44 -5.80
N ILE A 32 4.07 -11.11 -7.09
CA ILE A 32 4.21 -12.11 -8.16
C ILE A 32 5.40 -13.03 -7.88
N ASP A 33 6.54 -12.48 -7.46
CA ASP A 33 7.75 -13.26 -7.15
C ASP A 33 7.55 -14.22 -5.97
N ILE A 34 6.76 -13.82 -4.96
CA ILE A 34 6.42 -14.67 -3.82
C ILE A 34 5.40 -15.74 -4.21
N GLY A 35 4.37 -15.36 -4.99
CA GLY A 35 3.28 -16.22 -5.42
C GLY A 35 2.15 -16.28 -4.40
N ASP A 36 1.54 -17.45 -4.27
CA ASP A 36 0.37 -17.69 -3.42
C ASP A 36 0.50 -17.11 -2.01
N ASN A 37 -0.64 -16.67 -1.47
CA ASN A 37 -0.80 -16.24 -0.07
C ASN A 37 -0.15 -14.89 0.27
N ALA A 38 0.38 -14.18 -0.73
CA ALA A 38 0.84 -12.79 -0.64
C ALA A 38 -0.19 -11.82 -1.25
N TYR A 39 -0.57 -10.81 -0.48
CA TYR A 39 -1.60 -9.82 -0.81
C TYR A 39 -1.20 -8.43 -0.32
N VAL A 40 -2.08 -7.44 -0.48
CA VAL A 40 -1.85 -6.05 -0.05
C VAL A 40 -2.89 -5.63 0.99
N ASN A 41 -2.42 -4.95 2.04
CA ASN A 41 -3.22 -4.06 2.86
C ASN A 41 -2.97 -2.63 2.35
N LEU A 42 -3.91 -2.09 1.59
CA LEU A 42 -3.71 -0.85 0.86
C LEU A 42 -3.88 0.35 1.81
N ASP A 43 -2.83 1.13 2.02
CA ASP A 43 -2.90 2.46 2.63
C ASP A 43 -2.53 3.50 1.56
N PRO A 44 -3.52 4.16 0.94
CA PRO A 44 -3.27 5.16 -0.09
C PRO A 44 -2.60 6.44 0.47
N ALA A 45 -2.84 6.78 1.75
CA ALA A 45 -2.19 7.93 2.35
C ALA A 45 -0.69 7.70 2.52
N ASN A 46 -0.22 6.48 2.81
CA ASN A 46 1.22 6.20 2.82
C ASN A 46 1.89 6.56 1.49
N LEU A 47 1.24 6.25 0.36
CA LEU A 47 1.79 6.56 -0.96
C LEU A 47 1.89 8.06 -1.20
N ILE A 48 0.95 8.84 -0.68
CA ILE A 48 0.98 10.30 -0.71
C ILE A 48 2.07 10.84 0.22
N LEU A 49 2.12 10.36 1.46
CA LEU A 49 3.11 10.76 2.48
C LEU A 49 4.54 10.56 1.98
N TYR A 50 4.80 9.45 1.29
CA TYR A 50 6.12 9.15 0.73
C TYR A 50 6.37 9.78 -0.64
N GLY A 51 5.40 10.45 -1.25
CA GLY A 51 5.55 11.06 -2.56
C GLY A 51 5.66 10.04 -3.71
N MET A 52 5.03 8.86 -3.56
CA MET A 52 5.29 7.72 -4.43
C MET A 52 4.27 7.50 -5.55
N ALA A 53 2.97 7.65 -5.29
CA ALA A 53 1.93 7.40 -6.29
C ALA A 53 0.57 7.98 -5.89
N HIS A 54 -0.24 8.36 -6.88
CA HIS A 54 -1.64 8.70 -6.62
C HIS A 54 -2.43 7.45 -6.19
N PRO A 55 -3.45 7.61 -5.33
CA PRO A 55 -4.26 6.49 -4.84
C PRO A 55 -4.87 5.62 -5.95
N LEU A 56 -5.43 6.25 -6.99
CA LEU A 56 -6.10 5.53 -8.07
C LEU A 56 -5.11 4.69 -8.91
N ASP A 57 -3.91 5.20 -9.17
CA ASP A 57 -2.85 4.45 -9.86
C ASP A 57 -2.47 3.19 -9.07
N ALA A 58 -2.39 3.33 -7.74
CA ALA A 58 -2.10 2.20 -6.87
C ALA A 58 -3.20 1.15 -6.88
N VAL A 59 -4.47 1.57 -6.88
CA VAL A 59 -5.62 0.66 -7.02
C VAL A 59 -5.61 -0.03 -8.38
N GLU A 60 -5.32 0.67 -9.47
CA GLU A 60 -5.21 0.06 -10.81
C GLU A 60 -4.12 -1.01 -10.86
N ILE A 61 -2.97 -0.73 -10.25
CA ILE A 61 -1.81 -1.64 -10.28
C ILE A 61 -2.00 -2.83 -9.34
N LEU A 62 -2.44 -2.59 -8.10
CA LEU A 62 -2.46 -3.54 -7.00
C LEU A 62 -3.83 -4.16 -6.72
N GLY A 63 -4.92 -3.65 -7.31
CA GLY A 63 -6.30 -3.95 -6.91
C GLY A 63 -6.64 -5.43 -6.81
N GLU A 64 -6.15 -6.26 -7.74
CA GLU A 64 -6.34 -7.72 -7.72
C GLU A 64 -5.81 -8.38 -6.44
N TYR A 65 -4.74 -7.81 -5.86
CA TYR A 65 -4.03 -8.32 -4.70
C TYR A 65 -4.52 -7.72 -3.38
N VAL A 66 -5.41 -6.72 -3.39
CA VAL A 66 -5.88 -6.07 -2.16
C VAL A 66 -6.81 -6.99 -1.37
N ARG A 67 -6.53 -7.17 -0.07
CA ARG A 67 -7.36 -7.96 0.88
C ARG A 67 -7.69 -7.21 2.17
N GLY A 68 -7.13 -6.03 2.35
CA GLY A 68 -7.44 -5.10 3.42
C GLY A 68 -7.10 -3.68 2.98
N MET A 69 -7.59 -2.70 3.72
CA MET A 69 -7.34 -1.29 3.47
C MET A 69 -7.28 -0.52 4.78
N HIS A 70 -6.41 0.49 4.84
CA HIS A 70 -6.45 1.53 5.84
C HIS A 70 -7.13 2.78 5.28
N ALA A 71 -8.16 3.26 5.97
CA ALA A 71 -8.77 4.55 5.70
C ALA A 71 -8.00 5.64 6.45
N LYS A 72 -7.02 6.22 5.77
CA LYS A 72 -6.17 7.31 6.24
C LYS A 72 -5.98 8.30 5.11
N ASP A 73 -5.76 9.57 5.43
CA ASP A 73 -5.67 10.65 4.45
C ASP A 73 -4.43 11.52 4.70
N ALA A 74 -3.92 12.13 3.64
CA ALA A 74 -2.64 12.84 3.68
C ALA A 74 -2.54 13.95 2.62
N LEU A 75 -1.68 14.91 2.89
CA LEU A 75 -1.19 15.91 1.93
C LEU A 75 0.20 15.51 1.44
N TRP A 76 0.51 15.83 0.18
CA TRP A 76 1.80 15.55 -0.44
C TRP A 76 2.96 16.29 0.24
N PRO A 77 4.18 15.71 0.27
CA PRO A 77 5.38 16.44 0.66
C PRO A 77 5.67 17.58 -0.33
N ASN A 78 6.15 18.71 0.19
CA ASN A 78 6.72 19.79 -0.61
C ASN A 78 8.24 19.64 -0.79
N ARG A 79 8.85 20.51 -1.61
CA ARG A 79 10.29 20.45 -1.97
C ARG A 79 11.24 20.31 -0.77
N ASP A 80 10.90 20.92 0.35
CA ASP A 80 11.76 21.00 1.53
C ASP A 80 11.36 19.98 2.62
N GLU A 81 10.35 19.15 2.37
CA GLU A 81 9.80 18.18 3.33
C GLU A 81 10.22 16.75 2.94
N GLY A 82 10.69 15.97 3.92
CA GLY A 82 11.04 14.57 3.69
C GLY A 82 9.84 13.61 3.64
N LEU A 83 8.67 14.07 4.09
CA LEU A 83 7.42 13.34 4.23
C LEU A 83 6.25 14.32 4.08
N GLY A 84 5.12 13.84 3.55
CA GLY A 84 3.85 14.55 3.57
C GLY A 84 3.25 14.66 4.97
N ILE A 85 2.04 15.19 5.05
CA ILE A 85 1.35 15.45 6.32
C ILE A 85 0.10 14.59 6.41
N GLU A 86 0.00 13.75 7.44
CA GLU A 86 -1.23 13.01 7.74
C GLU A 86 -2.31 13.97 8.25
N VAL A 87 -3.53 13.80 7.74
CA VAL A 87 -4.68 14.65 8.08
C VAL A 87 -5.91 13.79 8.34
N PRO A 88 -6.96 14.34 9.01
CA PRO A 88 -8.23 13.63 9.13
C PRO A 88 -8.80 13.22 7.77
N VAL A 89 -9.47 12.07 7.72
CA VAL A 89 -10.09 11.54 6.49
C VAL A 89 -11.05 12.56 5.87
N GLY A 90 -10.92 12.78 4.55
CA GLY A 90 -11.70 13.76 3.79
C GLY A 90 -11.13 15.18 3.87
N LYS A 91 -9.90 15.34 4.40
CA LYS A 91 -9.17 16.62 4.44
C LYS A 91 -7.86 16.59 3.67
N GLY A 92 -7.51 15.46 3.08
CA GLY A 92 -6.31 15.31 2.27
C GLY A 92 -6.62 14.96 0.83
N GLU A 93 -5.60 14.42 0.16
CA GLU A 93 -5.53 14.20 -1.27
C GLU A 93 -5.78 12.72 -1.64
N VAL A 94 -6.18 11.88 -0.67
CA VAL A 94 -6.68 10.53 -1.01
C VAL A 94 -8.02 10.60 -1.74
N ASP A 95 -8.81 11.66 -1.48
CA ASP A 95 -10.11 11.94 -2.09
C ASP A 95 -11.15 10.82 -1.84
N PHE A 96 -11.44 10.56 -0.56
CA PHE A 96 -12.52 9.65 -0.17
C PHE A 96 -13.90 10.27 -0.46
N PRO A 97 -14.88 9.48 -0.93
CA PRO A 97 -16.25 9.93 -1.21
C PRO A 97 -17.08 10.23 0.06
#